data_AF-A0A1E3BTI8-F1
#
_entry.id   AF-A0A1E3BTI8-F1
#
_cell.length_a   1.000
_cell.length_b   1.000
_cell.length_c   1.000
_cell.angle_alpha   90.00
_cell.angle_beta   90.00
_cell.angle_gamma   90.00
#
_symmetry.space_group_name_H-M   'P 1'
#
loop_
_entity.id
_entity.type
_entity.pdbx_description
1 polymer ?
#
loop_
_entity_poly.entity_id
_entity_poly.type
_entity_poly.pdbx_seq_one_letter_code
_entity_poly.pdbx_strand_id
1 'polypeptide(L)'
;MYPANPQTWAPWIPALAVNNIELAGAFYSHPKILVTALNGPAIGLSAAMIAHSDLIFATPEAYLLTPFSSLGLVTEGGASIAFVQRMGISKAKEALLFSRRITAEELLRSGFVNRILDPGKDEGRFQEMVKGEIEGVLGIKELLRAPGDREFGNQAVKEFMGGLRRFAEGIPQAEFEKIATGAKRHKL
;
A
#
# COMPACT_ATOMS: atom_id res chain seq x y z
N MET A 1 5.93 11.83 21.05
CA MET A 1 6.08 11.43 22.45
C MET A 1 5.81 9.93 22.52
N TYR A 2 6.77 9.13 22.98
CA TYR A 2 6.57 7.68 23.16
C TYR A 2 5.63 7.44 24.35
N PRO A 3 4.86 6.34 24.36
CA PRO A 3 4.15 5.91 25.56
C PRO A 3 5.14 5.72 26.71
N ALA A 4 4.75 6.08 27.94
CA ALA A 4 5.64 6.12 29.09
C ALA A 4 6.23 4.74 29.47
N ASN A 5 5.59 3.65 29.06
CA ASN A 5 5.99 2.28 29.40
C ASN A 5 6.63 1.58 28.17
N PRO A 6 7.97 1.38 28.13
CA PRO A 6 8.67 0.70 27.04
C PRO A 6 8.15 -0.69 26.70
N GLN A 7 7.67 -1.44 27.68
CA GLN A 7 7.20 -2.81 27.50
C GLN A 7 5.97 -2.89 26.59
N THR A 8 5.18 -1.81 26.48
CA THR A 8 3.99 -1.81 25.63
C THR A 8 4.29 -1.58 24.15
N TRP A 9 5.44 -0.97 23.82
CA TRP A 9 5.77 -0.58 22.44
C TRP A 9 7.04 -1.22 21.89
N ALA A 10 8.04 -1.51 22.72
CA ALA A 10 9.31 -2.07 22.28
C ALA A 10 9.19 -3.36 21.44
N PRO A 11 8.28 -4.32 21.77
CA PRO A 11 8.12 -5.53 20.96
C PRO A 11 7.67 -5.28 19.52
N TRP A 12 7.03 -4.15 19.24
CA TRP A 12 6.47 -3.83 17.92
C TRP A 12 7.45 -3.13 17.00
N ILE A 13 8.57 -2.62 17.53
CA ILE A 13 9.56 -1.87 16.74
C ILE A 13 10.05 -2.67 15.53
N PRO A 14 10.49 -3.95 15.64
CA PRO A 14 11.08 -4.64 14.50
C PRO A 14 10.10 -4.77 13.34
N ALA A 15 8.87 -5.23 13.61
CA ALA A 15 7.86 -5.41 12.58
C ALA A 15 7.45 -4.09 11.92
N LEU A 16 7.21 -3.05 12.72
CA LEU A 16 6.79 -1.76 12.20
C LEU A 16 7.90 -1.03 11.44
N ALA A 17 9.16 -1.17 11.87
CA ALA A 17 10.31 -0.61 11.18
C ALA A 17 10.53 -1.30 9.84
N VAL A 18 10.46 -2.63 9.80
CA VAL A 18 10.55 -3.41 8.55
C VAL A 18 9.48 -2.95 7.57
N ASN A 19 8.22 -2.86 8.00
CA ASN A 19 7.12 -2.52 7.09
C ASN A 19 7.18 -1.07 6.58
N ASN A 20 7.44 -0.11 7.47
CA ASN A 20 7.25 1.31 7.16
C ASN A 20 8.53 2.01 6.70
N ILE A 21 9.70 1.51 7.08
CA ILE A 21 10.99 2.15 6.77
C ILE A 21 11.74 1.31 5.74
N GLU A 22 12.02 0.05 6.06
CA GLU A 22 12.89 -0.79 5.22
C GLU A 22 12.19 -1.23 3.93
N LEU A 23 11.04 -1.90 4.04
CA LEU A 23 10.31 -2.44 2.90
C LEU A 23 9.73 -1.32 2.03
N ALA A 24 9.05 -0.35 2.66
CA ALA A 24 8.52 0.81 1.95
C ALA A 24 9.64 1.60 1.26
N GLY A 25 10.76 1.82 1.95
CA GLY A 25 11.94 2.47 1.39
C GLY A 25 12.52 1.71 0.21
N ALA A 26 12.67 0.39 0.33
CA ALA A 26 13.19 -0.46 -0.74
C ALA A 26 12.34 -0.41 -2.01
N PHE A 27 11.01 -0.37 -1.88
CA PHE A 27 10.10 -0.21 -3.02
C PHE A 27 10.17 1.20 -3.61
N TYR A 28 10.03 2.23 -2.76
CA TYR A 28 10.05 3.62 -3.17
C TYR A 28 11.35 4.02 -3.89
N SER A 29 12.50 3.64 -3.32
CA SER A 29 13.81 4.01 -3.84
C SER A 29 14.40 2.97 -4.81
N HIS A 30 13.62 1.98 -5.26
CA HIS A 30 14.13 0.91 -6.11
C HIS A 30 14.77 1.50 -7.38
N PRO A 31 16.04 1.19 -7.70
CA PRO A 31 16.78 1.87 -8.77
C PRO A 31 16.35 1.45 -10.18
N LYS A 32 15.65 0.33 -10.32
CA LYS A 32 15.12 -0.15 -11.59
C LYS A 32 13.65 0.26 -11.75
N ILE A 33 13.17 0.20 -12.99
CA ILE A 33 11.74 0.32 -13.27
C ILE A 33 11.03 -0.86 -12.61
N LEU A 34 10.20 -0.54 -11.62
CA LEU A 34 9.42 -1.48 -10.83
C LEU A 34 8.03 -1.57 -11.45
N VAL A 35 7.67 -2.76 -11.90
CA VAL A 35 6.39 -3.02 -12.58
C VAL A 35 5.57 -4.00 -11.76
N THR A 36 4.33 -3.64 -11.47
CA THR A 36 3.37 -4.55 -10.84
C THR A 36 2.41 -5.11 -11.86
N ALA A 37 2.40 -6.44 -11.98
CA ALA A 37 1.33 -7.20 -12.62
C ALA A 37 0.30 -7.59 -11.54
N LEU A 38 -0.74 -6.78 -11.37
CA LEU A 38 -1.80 -6.98 -10.38
C LEU A 38 -2.86 -7.95 -10.92
N ASN A 39 -2.64 -9.25 -10.71
CA ASN A 39 -3.50 -10.33 -11.19
C ASN A 39 -4.74 -10.60 -10.31
N GLY A 40 -4.98 -9.79 -9.29
CA GLY A 40 -6.06 -10.01 -8.35
C GLY A 40 -6.10 -8.98 -7.21
N PRO A 41 -6.77 -9.32 -6.10
CA PRO A 41 -6.87 -8.44 -4.95
C PRO A 41 -5.51 -8.14 -4.32
N ALA A 42 -5.23 -6.87 -4.03
CA ALA A 42 -4.13 -6.48 -3.15
C ALA A 42 -4.71 -5.84 -1.88
N ILE A 43 -4.27 -6.35 -0.72
CA ILE A 43 -4.88 -6.01 0.57
C ILE A 43 -3.82 -5.58 1.58
N GLY A 44 -4.13 -4.54 2.37
CA GLY A 44 -3.29 -4.08 3.49
C GLY A 44 -1.92 -3.58 3.02
N LEU A 45 -0.86 -4.10 3.63
CA LEU A 45 0.51 -3.69 3.31
C LEU A 45 0.86 -3.97 1.84
N SER A 46 0.38 -5.07 1.24
CA SER A 46 0.64 -5.35 -0.18
C SER A 46 0.02 -4.29 -1.09
N ALA A 47 -1.19 -3.78 -0.76
CA ALA A 47 -1.81 -2.68 -1.49
C ALA A 47 -1.01 -1.38 -1.34
N ALA A 48 -0.41 -1.14 -0.16
CA ALA A 48 0.50 -0.02 0.07
C ALA A 48 1.79 -0.13 -0.75
N MET A 49 2.40 -1.33 -0.79
CA MET A 49 3.67 -1.56 -1.48
C MET A 49 3.59 -1.37 -2.98
N ILE A 50 2.55 -1.91 -3.64
CA ILE A 50 2.44 -1.77 -5.10
C ILE A 50 2.21 -0.32 -5.53
N ALA A 51 1.76 0.57 -4.64
CA ALA A 51 1.60 1.99 -4.93
C ALA A 51 2.92 2.71 -5.22
N HIS A 52 4.07 2.09 -4.89
CA HIS A 52 5.40 2.61 -5.19
C HIS A 52 5.96 2.12 -6.52
N SER A 53 5.27 1.21 -7.22
CA SER A 53 5.68 0.76 -8.54
C SER A 53 5.58 1.90 -9.56
N ASP A 54 6.50 1.93 -10.52
CA ASP A 54 6.47 2.94 -11.59
C ASP A 54 5.25 2.71 -12.49
N LEU A 55 5.02 1.45 -12.86
CA LEU A 55 3.91 1.02 -13.70
C LEU A 55 3.11 -0.08 -13.01
N ILE A 56 1.79 0.00 -13.08
CA ILE A 56 0.88 -1.00 -12.54
C ILE A 56 -0.13 -1.37 -13.63
N PHE A 57 -0.16 -2.65 -13.98
CA PHE A 57 -1.14 -3.23 -14.89
C PHE A 57 -2.02 -4.18 -14.09
N ALA A 58 -3.32 -4.17 -14.35
CA ALA A 58 -4.28 -4.94 -13.55
C ALA A 58 -5.13 -5.86 -14.41
N THR A 59 -5.59 -6.98 -13.85
CA THR A 59 -6.71 -7.75 -14.41
C THR A 59 -8.05 -7.08 -14.07
N PRO A 60 -9.14 -7.38 -14.80
CA PRO A 60 -10.47 -6.83 -14.50
C PRO A 60 -10.96 -7.14 -13.07
N GLU A 61 -10.57 -8.27 -12.49
CA GLU A 61 -10.97 -8.74 -11.17
C GLU A 61 -10.18 -8.08 -10.02
N ALA A 62 -9.08 -7.40 -10.35
CA ALA A 62 -8.22 -6.77 -9.37
C ALA A 62 -8.95 -5.68 -8.56
N TYR A 63 -8.53 -5.51 -7.32
CA TYR A 63 -8.98 -4.41 -6.48
C TYR A 63 -7.97 -4.12 -5.36
N LEU A 64 -8.05 -2.91 -4.80
CA LEU A 64 -7.34 -2.58 -3.57
C LEU A 64 -8.29 -2.55 -2.38
N LEU A 65 -7.78 -3.01 -1.25
CA LEU A 65 -8.40 -2.79 0.05
C LEU A 65 -7.33 -2.50 1.10
N THR A 66 -7.41 -1.35 1.76
CA THR A 66 -6.54 -0.98 2.88
C THR A 66 -7.38 -0.87 4.15
N PRO A 67 -7.59 -1.97 4.90
CA PRO A 67 -8.51 -1.99 6.04
C PRO A 67 -7.93 -1.32 7.30
N PHE A 68 -7.01 -0.35 7.15
CA PHE A 68 -6.26 0.25 8.25
C PHE A 68 -7.18 0.85 9.32
N SER A 69 -8.07 1.76 8.93
CA SER A 69 -8.99 2.40 9.89
C SER A 69 -9.95 1.39 10.52
N SER A 70 -10.41 0.40 9.74
CA SER A 70 -11.25 -0.70 10.24
C SER A 70 -10.52 -1.64 11.22
N LEU A 71 -9.19 -1.71 11.18
CA LEU A 71 -8.38 -2.53 12.09
C LEU A 71 -7.74 -1.70 13.21
N GLY A 72 -8.12 -0.43 13.35
CA GLY A 72 -7.55 0.45 14.36
C GLY A 72 -6.09 0.84 14.11
N LEU A 73 -5.58 0.57 12.90
CA LEU A 73 -4.26 0.93 12.43
C LEU A 73 -4.24 2.37 11.89
N VAL A 74 -3.03 2.90 11.74
CA VAL A 74 -2.75 4.07 10.90
C VAL A 74 -2.42 3.60 9.48
N THR A 75 -2.18 4.52 8.54
CA THR A 75 -1.59 4.14 7.26
C THR A 75 -0.20 3.54 7.48
N GLU A 76 0.15 2.56 6.65
CA GLU A 76 1.45 1.91 6.67
C GLU A 76 2.04 1.84 5.27
N GLY A 77 3.35 1.59 5.21
CA GLY A 77 4.04 1.32 3.96
C GLY A 77 4.15 2.53 3.02
N GLY A 78 4.07 3.76 3.55
CA GLY A 78 4.04 4.99 2.77
C GLY A 78 2.71 5.25 2.06
N ALA A 79 1.64 4.50 2.38
CA ALA A 79 0.36 4.60 1.69
C ALA A 79 -0.25 6.01 1.73
N SER A 80 -0.01 6.78 2.81
CA SER A 80 -0.54 8.14 2.93
C SER A 80 -0.02 9.11 1.87
N ILE A 81 1.18 8.89 1.33
CA ILE A 81 1.73 9.65 0.20
C ILE A 81 1.38 8.96 -1.11
N ALA A 82 1.71 7.67 -1.22
CA ALA A 82 1.66 6.95 -2.49
C ALA A 82 0.24 6.89 -3.07
N PHE A 83 -0.79 6.71 -2.23
CA PHE A 83 -2.18 6.72 -2.70
C PHE A 83 -2.58 8.12 -3.16
N VAL A 84 -2.22 9.18 -2.44
CA VAL A 84 -2.57 10.54 -2.84
C VAL A 84 -1.93 10.90 -4.18
N GLN A 85 -0.67 10.53 -4.38
CA GLN A 85 0.04 10.76 -5.63
C GLN A 85 -0.54 9.97 -6.81
N ARG A 86 -0.96 8.71 -6.59
CA ARG A 86 -1.46 7.85 -7.67
C ARG A 86 -2.93 8.01 -8.02
N MET A 87 -3.82 8.20 -7.04
CA MET A 87 -5.28 8.24 -7.27
C MET A 87 -5.92 9.59 -6.94
N GLY A 88 -5.12 10.58 -6.54
CA GLY A 88 -5.59 11.86 -6.06
C GLY A 88 -6.20 11.79 -4.66
N ILE A 89 -6.25 12.93 -3.98
CA ILE A 89 -6.64 13.01 -2.57
C ILE A 89 -8.06 12.52 -2.29
N SER A 90 -9.01 12.72 -3.22
CA SER A 90 -10.41 12.31 -3.01
C SER A 90 -10.54 10.80 -2.96
N LYS A 91 -10.00 10.09 -3.95
CA LYS A 91 -10.06 8.62 -4.00
C LYS A 91 -9.18 7.99 -2.91
N ALA A 92 -8.04 8.59 -2.61
CA ALA A 92 -7.18 8.16 -1.50
C ALA A 92 -7.91 8.22 -0.15
N LYS A 93 -8.71 9.25 0.11
CA LYS A 93 -9.54 9.32 1.32
C LYS A 93 -10.59 8.21 1.37
N GLU A 94 -11.22 7.88 0.24
CA GLU A 94 -12.13 6.73 0.18
C GLU A 94 -11.45 5.41 0.52
N ALA A 95 -10.26 5.18 -0.05
CA ALA A 95 -9.49 3.98 0.21
C ALA A 95 -9.03 3.90 1.68
N LEU A 96 -8.40 4.97 2.20
CA LEU A 96 -7.68 4.95 3.47
C LEU A 96 -8.55 5.27 4.69
N LEU A 97 -9.45 6.27 4.60
CA LEU A 97 -10.29 6.66 5.74
C LEU A 97 -11.48 5.72 5.88
N PHE A 98 -12.16 5.42 4.76
CA PHE A 98 -13.34 4.56 4.78
C PHE A 98 -13.03 3.08 4.61
N SER A 99 -11.77 2.68 4.38
CA SER A 99 -11.40 1.29 4.06
C SER A 99 -12.31 0.72 2.97
N ARG A 100 -12.49 1.47 1.88
CA ARG A 100 -13.36 1.07 0.77
C ARG A 100 -12.57 0.18 -0.19
N ARG A 101 -13.22 -0.87 -0.70
CA ARG A 101 -12.72 -1.62 -1.85
C ARG A 101 -12.72 -0.71 -3.07
N ILE A 102 -11.57 -0.57 -3.72
CA ILE A 102 -11.40 0.23 -4.95
C ILE A 102 -11.20 -0.74 -6.12
N THR A 103 -12.15 -0.81 -7.05
CA THR A 103 -12.14 -1.77 -8.16
C THR A 103 -11.10 -1.40 -9.23
N ALA A 104 -10.70 -2.37 -10.07
CA ALA A 104 -9.79 -2.13 -11.20
C ALA A 104 -10.19 -0.91 -12.05
N GLU A 105 -11.48 -0.78 -12.38
CA GLU A 105 -11.97 0.38 -13.13
C GLU A 105 -11.78 1.72 -12.40
N GLU A 106 -12.03 1.76 -11.08
CA GLU A 106 -11.82 2.98 -10.30
C GLU A 106 -10.33 3.31 -10.17
N LEU A 107 -9.48 2.30 -10.08
CA LEU A 107 -8.03 2.46 -10.10
C LEU A 107 -7.58 3.03 -11.45
N LEU A 108 -8.14 2.54 -12.57
CA LEU A 108 -7.81 3.06 -13.90
C LEU A 108 -8.27 4.51 -14.05
N ARG A 109 -9.53 4.80 -13.68
CA ARG A 109 -10.10 6.16 -13.77
C ARG A 109 -9.35 7.19 -12.92
N SER A 110 -8.75 6.77 -11.81
CA SER A 110 -8.00 7.65 -10.92
C SER A 110 -6.52 7.80 -11.28
N GLY A 111 -6.00 6.99 -12.22
CA GLY A 111 -4.58 6.95 -12.58
C GLY A 111 -3.73 6.02 -11.70
N PHE A 112 -4.35 5.28 -10.77
CA PHE A 112 -3.60 4.33 -9.93
C PHE A 112 -3.06 3.16 -10.73
N VAL A 113 -3.79 2.62 -11.69
CA VAL A 113 -3.26 1.64 -12.65
C VAL A 113 -3.15 2.26 -14.03
N ASN A 114 -2.12 1.87 -14.76
CA ASN A 114 -1.82 2.39 -16.10
C ASN A 114 -2.75 1.78 -17.15
N ARG A 115 -3.11 0.50 -17.01
CA ARG A 115 -4.04 -0.20 -17.90
C ARG A 115 -4.65 -1.42 -17.22
N ILE A 116 -5.84 -1.78 -17.67
CA ILE A 116 -6.46 -3.08 -17.38
C ILE A 116 -6.23 -3.99 -18.59
N LEU A 117 -5.66 -5.16 -18.36
CA LEU A 117 -5.40 -6.17 -19.37
C LEU A 117 -6.25 -7.39 -19.03
N ASP A 118 -7.02 -7.89 -19.99
CA ASP A 118 -7.88 -9.07 -19.79
C ASP A 118 -7.23 -10.32 -20.42
N PRO A 119 -6.56 -11.16 -19.62
CA PRO A 119 -5.98 -12.42 -20.07
C PRO A 119 -6.98 -13.60 -19.98
N GLY A 120 -8.21 -13.37 -19.53
CA GLY A 120 -9.09 -14.43 -19.02
C GLY A 120 -8.51 -15.04 -17.74
N LYS A 121 -8.48 -16.38 -17.66
CA LYS A 121 -7.95 -17.12 -16.49
C LYS A 121 -6.45 -17.49 -16.60
N ASP A 122 -5.77 -17.00 -17.64
CA ASP A 122 -4.40 -17.39 -17.95
C ASP A 122 -3.39 -16.39 -17.35
N GLU A 123 -2.79 -16.76 -16.21
CA GLU A 123 -1.77 -15.95 -15.55
C GLU A 123 -0.50 -15.77 -16.39
N GLY A 124 -0.13 -16.79 -17.18
CA GLY A 124 1.04 -16.73 -18.06
C GLY A 124 0.83 -15.70 -19.16
N ARG A 125 -0.35 -15.72 -19.77
CA ARG A 125 -0.76 -14.70 -20.76
C ARG A 125 -0.77 -13.30 -20.15
N PHE A 126 -1.24 -13.13 -18.91
CA PHE A 126 -1.19 -11.83 -18.24
C PHE A 126 0.24 -11.29 -18.14
N GLN A 127 1.19 -12.13 -17.71
CA GLN A 127 2.59 -11.75 -17.59
C GLN A 127 3.20 -11.39 -18.96
N GLU A 128 2.89 -12.14 -20.01
CA GLU A 128 3.30 -11.83 -21.39
C GLU A 128 2.77 -10.45 -21.83
N MET A 129 1.48 -10.18 -21.61
CA MET A 129 0.88 -8.88 -21.94
C MET A 129 1.56 -7.73 -21.18
N VAL A 130 1.83 -7.90 -19.88
CA VAL A 130 2.54 -6.89 -19.07
C VAL A 130 3.96 -6.66 -19.58
N LYS A 131 4.70 -7.72 -19.95
CA LYS A 131 6.04 -7.58 -20.54
C LYS A 131 6.00 -6.80 -21.85
N GLY A 132 5.01 -7.04 -22.69
CA GLY A 132 4.82 -6.29 -23.94
C GLY A 132 4.57 -4.79 -23.71
N GLU A 133 3.88 -4.41 -22.64
CA GLU A 133 3.61 -2.99 -22.32
C GLU A 133 4.86 -2.22 -21.86
N ILE A 134 5.92 -2.92 -21.45
CA ILE A 134 7.15 -2.31 -20.91
C ILE A 134 8.36 -2.47 -21.83
N GLU A 135 8.15 -3.02 -23.03
CA GLU A 135 9.21 -3.14 -24.03
C GLU A 135 9.70 -1.74 -24.45
N GLY A 136 11.02 -1.53 -24.39
CA GLY A 136 11.64 -0.25 -24.76
C GLY A 136 11.52 0.87 -23.72
N VAL A 137 11.01 0.62 -22.51
CA VAL A 137 10.98 1.63 -21.44
C VAL A 137 12.40 2.00 -21.00
N LEU A 138 12.74 3.29 -21.13
CA LEU A 138 14.03 3.85 -20.71
C LEU A 138 13.91 4.53 -19.33
N GLY A 139 15.00 4.51 -18.56
CA GLY A 139 15.02 5.00 -17.19
C GLY A 139 15.32 6.49 -17.07
N ILE A 140 14.30 7.31 -16.77
CA ILE A 140 14.45 8.66 -16.18
C ILE A 140 13.87 8.73 -14.74
N LYS A 141 13.61 7.56 -14.14
CA LYS A 141 12.95 7.37 -12.84
C LYS A 141 13.56 8.20 -11.72
N GLU A 142 14.89 8.28 -11.66
CA GLU A 142 15.59 8.99 -10.58
C GLU A 142 15.16 10.46 -10.51
N LEU A 143 15.04 11.14 -11.65
CA LEU A 143 14.61 12.54 -11.72
C LEU A 143 13.12 12.71 -11.37
N LEU A 144 12.28 11.73 -11.71
CA LEU A 144 10.86 11.74 -11.34
C LEU A 144 10.68 11.60 -9.82
N ARG A 145 11.52 10.79 -9.18
CA ARG A 145 11.44 10.48 -7.75
C ARG A 145 12.04 11.57 -6.86
N ALA A 146 13.20 12.11 -7.26
CA ALA A 146 14.04 12.98 -6.43
C ALA A 146 13.29 14.11 -5.67
N PRO A 147 12.27 14.80 -6.24
CA PRO A 147 11.53 15.83 -5.51
C PRO A 147 10.78 15.31 -4.27
N GLY A 148 10.42 14.02 -4.25
CA GLY A 148 9.65 13.37 -3.18
C GLY A 148 10.49 12.72 -2.09
N ASP A 149 11.80 12.52 -2.27
CA ASP A 149 12.64 11.67 -1.41
C ASP A 149 12.56 12.08 0.07
N ARG A 150 12.66 13.39 0.33
CA ARG A 150 12.57 13.95 1.68
C ARG A 150 11.18 13.76 2.29
N GLU A 151 10.13 13.97 1.49
CA GLU A 151 8.76 13.87 1.97
C GLU A 151 8.39 12.42 2.31
N PHE A 152 8.79 11.49 1.45
CA PHE A 152 8.62 10.06 1.71
C PHE A 152 9.32 9.62 3.00
N GLY A 153 10.62 9.94 3.16
CA GLY A 153 11.38 9.55 4.35
C GLY A 153 10.77 10.09 5.65
N ASN A 154 10.33 11.35 5.65
CA ASN A 154 9.66 11.94 6.81
C ASN A 154 8.33 11.26 7.13
N GLN A 155 7.55 10.94 6.11
CA GLN A 155 6.25 10.33 6.29
C GLN A 155 6.34 8.87 6.72
N ALA A 156 7.30 8.11 6.18
CA ALA A 156 7.60 6.74 6.62
C ALA A 156 7.84 6.68 8.14
N VAL A 157 8.63 7.61 8.68
CA VAL A 157 8.86 7.71 10.13
C VAL A 157 7.59 8.08 10.89
N LYS A 158 6.74 8.98 10.35
CA LYS A 158 5.47 9.34 10.99
C LYS A 158 4.49 8.17 11.03
N GLU A 159 4.40 7.37 9.96
CA GLU A 159 3.58 6.15 9.89
C GLU A 159 4.08 5.11 10.89
N PHE A 160 5.40 4.83 10.90
CA PHE A 160 6.03 3.97 11.91
C PHE A 160 5.68 4.40 13.34
N MET A 161 5.86 5.68 13.66
CA MET A 161 5.57 6.22 14.99
C MET A 161 4.07 6.21 15.31
N GLY A 162 3.21 6.38 14.31
CA GLY A 162 1.76 6.27 14.45
C GLY A 162 1.34 4.83 14.77
N GLY A 163 1.88 3.86 14.04
CA GLY A 163 1.66 2.44 14.28
C GLY A 163 2.11 2.05 15.68
N LEU A 164 3.32 2.47 16.08
CA LEU A 164 3.87 2.17 17.39
C LEU A 164 2.94 2.62 18.52
N ARG A 165 2.34 3.82 18.41
CA ARG A 165 1.36 4.30 19.38
C ARG A 165 0.10 3.44 19.41
N ARG A 166 -0.47 3.11 18.25
CA ARG A 166 -1.69 2.27 18.18
C ARG A 166 -1.49 0.89 18.79
N PHE A 167 -0.37 0.24 18.47
CA PHE A 167 -0.04 -1.07 19.02
C PHE A 167 0.25 -1.01 20.53
N ALA A 168 0.89 0.06 21.01
CA ALA A 168 1.12 0.27 22.44
C ALA A 168 -0.16 0.47 23.26
N GLU A 169 -1.19 1.05 22.63
CA GLU A 169 -2.52 1.23 23.22
C GLU A 169 -3.39 -0.03 23.14
N GLY A 170 -2.91 -1.11 22.49
CA GLY A 170 -3.66 -2.36 22.35
C GLY A 170 -4.83 -2.29 21.36
N ILE A 171 -4.96 -1.20 20.59
CA ILE A 171 -6.13 -0.96 19.74
C ILE A 171 -6.23 -2.00 18.61
N PRO A 172 -5.20 -2.24 17.78
CA PRO A 172 -5.27 -3.27 16.75
C PRO A 172 -5.58 -4.66 17.30
N GLN A 173 -4.96 -5.01 18.44
CA GLN A 173 -5.14 -6.31 19.10
C GLN A 173 -6.61 -6.54 19.45
N ALA A 174 -7.26 -5.54 20.05
CA ALA A 174 -8.69 -5.61 20.37
C ALA A 174 -9.58 -5.72 19.12
N GLU A 175 -9.22 -5.04 18.01
CA GLU A 175 -9.97 -5.15 16.76
C GLU A 175 -9.81 -6.51 16.08
N PHE A 176 -8.61 -7.09 16.12
CA PHE A 176 -8.36 -8.45 15.62
C PHE A 176 -9.09 -9.51 16.45
N GLU A 177 -9.15 -9.36 17.76
CA GLU A 177 -9.90 -10.27 18.65
C GLU A 177 -11.41 -10.24 18.34
N LYS A 178 -12.00 -9.05 18.13
CA LYS A 178 -13.41 -8.93 17.71
C LYS A 178 -13.68 -9.64 16.39
N ILE A 179 -12.72 -9.62 15.46
CA ILE A 179 -12.84 -10.32 14.19
C ILE A 179 -12.76 -11.84 14.39
N ALA A 180 -11.76 -12.30 15.15
CA ALA A 180 -11.55 -13.73 15.42
C ALA A 180 -12.74 -14.38 16.13
N THR A 181 -13.41 -13.62 17.00
CA THR A 181 -14.62 -14.05 17.75
C THR A 181 -15.91 -13.88 16.96
N GLY A 182 -15.87 -13.29 15.75
CA GLY A 182 -17.07 -13.00 14.94
C GLY A 182 -17.89 -11.81 15.44
N ALA A 183 -17.47 -11.14 16.51
CA ALA A 183 -18.10 -9.92 17.05
C ALA A 183 -18.00 -8.71 16.09
N LYS A 184 -17.12 -8.78 15.09
CA LYS A 184 -16.99 -7.81 14.02
C LYS A 184 -16.82 -8.51 12.67
N ARG A 185 -17.66 -8.15 11.69
CA ARG A 185 -17.42 -8.51 10.29
C ARG A 185 -16.24 -7.71 9.76
N HIS A 186 -15.21 -8.39 9.28
CA HIS A 186 -14.07 -7.75 8.65
C HIS A 186 -14.40 -7.37 7.20
N LYS A 187 -13.65 -6.40 6.66
CA LYS A 187 -13.72 -6.02 5.25
C LYS A 187 -12.83 -6.87 4.34
N LEU A 188 -11.96 -7.70 4.93
CA LEU A 188 -11.14 -8.69 4.20
C LEU A 188 -12.02 -9.70 3.47
#